data_AF-A0A7C2ZFV2-F1
#
_entry.id   AF-A0A7C2ZFV2-F1
#
_cell.length_a   1.000
_cell.length_b   1.000
_cell.length_c   1.000
_cell.angle_alpha   90.00
_cell.angle_beta   90.00
_cell.angle_gamma   90.00
#
_symmetry.space_group_name_H-M   'P 1'
#
loop_
_entity.id
_entity.type
_entity.pdbx_description
1 polymer ?
#
loop_
_entity_poly.entity_id
_entity_poly.type
_entity_poly.pdbx_seq_one_letter_code
_entity_poly.pdbx_strand_id
1 'polypeptide(L)'
;MARNAQPSVFRSDTSKLFLSRLWFPFLIVCGVLGIFWDNWKGVWIASPLIVGAAFLLSLAEVRAEAGVLRYRRFLRWKEIGYDEISKCGTAWPPFVGFLKLQDFILPWGRVYFVLDGSLFENPFRDSGSGLVRHILSTMQRAENSEPITKTGHKATRHLIVAGLLAGSLGFLVSLMTTLLFPGLAQFHAKEPDFPRWVVIYDQLRTIVFGWPWNLLVFALFVLAAARSRPQGAWVFAFVAGLLLPSIVLGWR
;
A
#
# COMPACT_ATOMS: atom_id res chain seq x y z
N MET A 1 -5.93 -7.30 46.38
CA MET A 1 -4.84 -7.37 45.38
C MET A 1 -5.15 -8.49 44.39
N ALA A 2 -5.81 -8.19 43.27
CA ALA A 2 -6.06 -9.18 42.23
C ALA A 2 -4.79 -9.33 41.38
N ARG A 3 -4.21 -10.53 41.33
CA ARG A 3 -3.16 -10.84 40.36
C ARG A 3 -3.79 -10.75 38.97
N ASN A 4 -3.45 -9.70 38.24
CA ASN A 4 -3.73 -9.57 36.81
C ASN A 4 -3.04 -10.75 36.11
N ALA A 5 -3.80 -11.83 35.91
CA ALA A 5 -3.40 -12.93 35.05
C ALA A 5 -3.32 -12.35 33.64
N GLN A 6 -2.13 -11.89 33.25
CA GLN A 6 -1.87 -11.56 31.86
C GLN A 6 -2.09 -12.84 31.05
N PRO A 7 -2.97 -12.82 30.05
CA PRO A 7 -3.20 -13.99 29.21
C PRO A 7 -1.90 -14.30 28.46
N SER A 8 -1.16 -15.29 28.93
CA SER A 8 -0.02 -15.92 28.23
C SER A 8 -0.42 -16.54 26.88
N VAL A 9 -1.72 -16.55 26.58
CA VAL A 9 -2.38 -17.13 25.41
C VAL A 9 -1.96 -16.49 24.08
N PHE A 10 -1.35 -15.29 24.09
CA PHE A 10 -0.96 -14.58 22.86
C PHE A 10 0.55 -14.62 22.54
N ARG A 11 1.36 -15.45 23.22
CA ARG A 11 2.78 -15.62 22.86
C ARG A 11 2.94 -16.70 21.80
N SER A 12 2.87 -16.31 20.53
CA SER A 12 3.36 -17.16 19.45
C SER A 12 4.90 -17.29 19.53
N ASP A 13 5.42 -18.46 19.16
CA ASP A 13 6.85 -18.77 19.18
C ASP A 13 7.57 -17.96 18.09
N THR A 14 7.97 -16.75 18.48
CA THR A 14 8.39 -15.66 17.59
C THR A 14 9.52 -15.99 16.63
N SER A 15 10.37 -16.95 16.98
CA SER A 15 11.56 -17.30 16.22
C SER A 15 11.22 -17.97 14.89
N LYS A 16 10.21 -18.85 14.88
CA LYS A 16 9.82 -19.66 13.72
C LYS A 16 9.02 -18.85 12.69
N LEU A 17 8.12 -17.98 13.15
CA LEU A 17 7.33 -17.10 12.27
C LEU A 17 8.19 -16.01 11.62
N PHE A 18 9.28 -15.62 12.28
CA PHE A 18 10.17 -14.59 11.76
C PHE A 18 10.97 -15.09 10.55
N LEU A 19 11.54 -16.30 10.66
CA LEU A 19 12.40 -16.84 9.62
C LEU A 19 11.60 -17.08 8.32
N SER A 20 10.44 -17.73 8.40
CA SER A 20 9.62 -18.01 7.21
C SER A 20 9.14 -16.74 6.51
N ARG A 21 8.76 -15.71 7.28
CA ARG A 21 8.23 -14.44 6.75
C ARG A 21 9.28 -13.61 6.03
N LEU A 22 10.54 -13.67 6.44
CA LEU A 22 11.61 -12.90 5.81
C LEU A 22 12.18 -13.63 4.58
N TRP A 23 12.43 -14.94 4.71
CA TRP A 23 13.08 -15.72 3.66
C TRP A 23 12.16 -15.94 2.46
N PHE A 24 10.86 -16.20 2.67
CA PHE A 24 9.97 -16.51 1.57
C PHE A 24 9.81 -15.36 0.55
N PRO A 25 9.52 -14.10 0.94
CA PRO A 25 9.44 -13.00 -0.01
C PRO A 25 10.80 -12.68 -0.64
N PHE A 26 11.89 -12.81 0.11
CA PHE A 26 13.24 -12.63 -0.40
C PHE A 26 13.54 -13.64 -1.52
N LEU A 27 13.25 -14.92 -1.30
CA LEU A 27 13.41 -15.97 -2.30
C LEU A 27 12.54 -15.73 -3.54
N ILE A 28 11.32 -15.21 -3.39
CA ILE A 28 10.49 -14.83 -4.55
C ILE A 28 11.17 -13.72 -5.37
N VAL A 29 11.61 -12.64 -4.71
CA VAL A 29 12.26 -11.52 -5.41
C VAL A 29 13.54 -11.98 -6.09
N CYS A 30 14.41 -12.70 -5.37
CA CYS A 30 15.65 -13.24 -5.93
C CYS A 30 15.39 -14.26 -7.04
N GLY A 31 14.38 -15.11 -6.91
CA GLY A 31 14.00 -16.08 -7.93
C GLY A 31 13.51 -15.40 -9.21
N VAL A 32 12.64 -14.39 -9.08
CA VAL A 32 12.17 -13.59 -10.23
C VAL A 32 13.34 -12.88 -10.91
N LEU A 33 14.20 -12.21 -10.13
CA LEU A 33 15.36 -11.52 -10.67
C LEU A 33 16.37 -12.48 -11.31
N GLY A 34 16.58 -13.66 -10.73
CA GLY A 34 17.48 -14.67 -11.28
C GLY A 34 16.97 -15.31 -12.57
N ILE A 35 15.67 -15.64 -12.64
CA ILE A 35 15.05 -16.24 -13.83
C ILE A 35 14.98 -15.22 -14.99
N PHE A 36 14.70 -13.96 -14.68
CA PHE A 36 14.48 -12.91 -15.69
C PHE A 36 15.62 -11.88 -15.78
N TRP A 37 16.83 -12.21 -15.29
CA TRP A 37 17.96 -11.28 -15.26
C TRP A 37 18.28 -10.70 -16.63
N ASP A 38 18.26 -11.56 -17.67
CA ASP A 38 18.55 -11.16 -19.06
C ASP A 38 17.30 -10.69 -19.83
N ASN A 39 16.11 -10.79 -19.22
CA ASN A 39 14.84 -10.45 -19.87
C ASN A 39 14.01 -9.49 -19.02
N TRP A 40 14.27 -8.20 -19.19
CA TRP A 40 13.55 -7.13 -18.49
C TRP A 40 12.02 -7.18 -18.71
N LYS A 41 11.54 -7.67 -19.85
CA LYS A 41 10.09 -7.84 -20.09
C LYS A 41 9.51 -8.91 -19.15
N GLY A 42 10.27 -9.96 -18.88
CA GLY A 42 9.91 -10.98 -17.90
C GLY A 42 9.80 -10.43 -16.48
N VAL A 43 10.69 -9.52 -16.08
CA VAL A 43 10.61 -8.81 -14.78
C VAL A 43 9.32 -8.00 -14.67
N TRP A 44 8.89 -7.31 -15.73
CA TRP A 44 7.62 -6.58 -15.75
C TRP A 44 6.41 -7.50 -15.61
N ILE A 45 6.40 -8.64 -16.32
CA ILE A 45 5.33 -9.63 -16.21
C ILE A 45 5.28 -10.20 -14.78
N ALA A 46 6.44 -10.42 -14.16
CA ALA A 46 6.57 -10.88 -12.78
C ALA A 46 6.43 -9.77 -11.73
N SER A 47 6.18 -8.51 -12.13
CA SER A 47 6.06 -7.39 -11.19
C SER A 47 4.98 -7.58 -10.13
N PRO A 48 3.79 -8.20 -10.38
CA PRO A 48 2.82 -8.45 -9.32
C PRO A 48 3.35 -9.39 -8.23
N LEU A 49 4.20 -10.36 -8.58
CA LEU A 49 4.87 -11.25 -7.63
C LEU A 49 5.89 -10.47 -6.78
N ILE A 50 6.67 -9.59 -7.40
CA ILE A 50 7.62 -8.73 -6.68
C ILE A 50 6.87 -7.80 -5.72
N VAL A 51 5.78 -7.16 -6.17
CA VAL A 51 4.94 -6.29 -5.33
C VAL A 51 4.29 -7.09 -4.20
N GLY A 52 3.79 -8.30 -4.47
CA GLY A 52 3.26 -9.20 -3.46
C GLY A 52 4.31 -9.60 -2.42
N ALA A 53 5.52 -9.93 -2.86
CA ALA A 53 6.64 -10.22 -1.98
C ALA A 53 7.03 -8.99 -1.12
N ALA A 54 7.14 -7.80 -1.73
CA ALA A 54 7.40 -6.56 -1.00
C ALA A 54 6.29 -6.26 0.03
N PHE A 55 5.03 -6.54 -0.31
CA PHE A 55 3.91 -6.43 0.62
C PHE A 55 4.05 -7.41 1.79
N LEU A 56 4.33 -8.68 1.53
CA LEU A 56 4.54 -9.70 2.58
C LEU A 56 5.70 -9.32 3.52
N LEU A 57 6.79 -8.81 2.96
CA LEU A 57 7.96 -8.32 3.68
C LEU A 57 7.62 -7.11 4.57
N SER A 58 6.68 -6.27 4.12
CA SER A 58 6.21 -5.08 4.84
C SER A 58 5.24 -5.37 5.97
N LEU A 59 4.68 -6.58 6.04
CA LEU A 59 3.76 -6.95 7.11
C LEU A 59 4.51 -6.88 8.46
N ALA A 60 3.88 -6.29 9.47
CA ALA A 60 4.39 -6.16 10.82
C ALA A 60 3.90 -7.31 11.72
N GLU A 61 4.68 -7.64 12.74
CA GLU A 61 4.20 -8.36 13.91
C GLU A 61 3.66 -7.34 14.91
N VAL A 62 2.53 -7.62 15.56
CA VAL A 62 1.89 -6.70 16.51
C VAL A 62 1.66 -7.44 17.82
N ARG A 63 1.98 -6.77 18.94
CA ARG A 63 1.76 -7.23 20.31
C ARG A 63 1.05 -6.13 21.08
N ALA A 64 -0.12 -6.47 21.62
CA ALA A 64 -0.82 -5.59 22.53
C ALA A 64 -0.22 -5.76 23.94
N GLU A 65 0.30 -4.67 24.50
CA GLU A 65 0.75 -4.60 25.89
C GLU A 65 -0.11 -3.60 26.67
N ALA A 66 0.10 -3.51 27.99
CA ALA A 66 -0.65 -2.59 28.84
C ALA A 66 -0.29 -1.13 28.50
N GLY A 67 -1.21 -0.41 27.86
CA GLY A 67 -1.08 1.02 27.54
C GLY A 67 -0.33 1.33 26.24
N VAL A 68 0.41 0.39 25.66
CA VAL A 68 1.10 0.56 24.37
C VAL A 68 0.89 -0.62 23.44
N LEU A 69 0.94 -0.34 22.13
CA LEU A 69 0.97 -1.34 21.09
C LEU A 69 2.40 -1.44 20.52
N ARG A 70 3.05 -2.57 20.74
CA ARG A 70 4.37 -2.84 20.16
C ARG A 70 4.21 -3.49 18.81
N TYR A 71 4.88 -2.95 17.80
CA TYR A 71 4.95 -3.60 16.50
C TYR A 71 6.39 -3.76 16.04
N ARG A 72 6.67 -4.84 15.33
CA ARG A 72 7.96 -5.11 14.71
C ARG A 72 7.80 -5.15 13.20
N ARG A 73 8.58 -4.32 12.51
CA ARG A 73 8.83 -4.44 11.07
C ARG A 73 10.29 -4.79 10.87
N PHE A 74 10.57 -5.76 10.00
CA PHE A 74 11.92 -6.29 9.86
C PHE A 74 12.49 -6.69 11.24
N LEU A 75 13.62 -6.13 11.65
CA LEU A 75 14.32 -6.46 12.90
C LEU A 75 14.01 -5.51 14.07
N ARG A 76 13.32 -4.38 13.84
CA ARG A 76 13.20 -3.31 14.84
C ARG A 76 11.80 -3.28 15.45
N TRP A 77 11.74 -3.42 16.77
CA TRP A 77 10.53 -3.13 17.56
C TRP A 77 10.34 -1.62 17.66
N LYS A 78 9.08 -1.20 17.56
CA LYS A 78 8.62 0.17 17.80
C LYS A 78 7.38 0.11 18.68
N GLU A 79 7.28 1.07 19.59
CA GLU A 79 6.12 1.25 20.46
C GLU A 79 5.24 2.35 19.87
N ILE A 80 3.93 2.18 19.98
CA ILE A 80 2.93 3.15 19.54
C ILE A 80 1.92 3.29 20.69
N GLY A 81 1.63 4.51 21.10
CA GLY A 81 0.49 4.79 22.00
C GLY A 81 -0.85 4.48 21.32
N TYR A 82 -1.86 4.06 22.09
CA TYR A 82 -3.18 3.77 21.50
C TYR A 82 -3.86 5.02 20.93
N ASP A 83 -3.52 6.20 21.47
CA ASP A 83 -3.93 7.53 21.04
C ASP A 83 -3.41 7.89 19.63
N GLU A 84 -2.22 7.41 19.25
CA GLU A 84 -1.67 7.63 17.91
C GLU A 84 -2.39 6.84 16.80
N ILE A 85 -3.24 5.87 17.17
CA ILE A 85 -3.88 4.99 16.21
C ILE A 85 -5.23 5.58 15.78
N SER A 86 -5.31 6.06 14.54
CA SER A 86 -6.53 6.67 13.99
C SER A 86 -7.59 5.67 13.52
N LYS A 87 -7.18 4.47 13.08
CA LYS A 87 -8.12 3.42 12.63
C LYS A 87 -7.49 2.03 12.76
N CYS A 88 -8.30 1.06 13.16
CA CYS A 88 -7.95 -0.36 13.12
C CYS A 88 -9.01 -1.14 12.34
N GLY A 89 -8.64 -2.26 11.70
CA GLY A 89 -9.59 -3.14 11.05
C GLY A 89 -8.94 -4.35 10.38
N THR A 90 -9.75 -5.08 9.63
CA THR A 90 -9.29 -6.24 8.83
C THR A 90 -9.19 -5.82 7.37
N ALA A 91 -8.03 -6.05 6.75
CA ALA A 91 -7.82 -5.76 5.33
C ALA A 91 -8.16 -6.96 4.46
N TRP A 92 -7.75 -8.15 4.91
CA TRP A 92 -8.03 -9.41 4.23
C TRP A 92 -8.40 -10.46 5.27
N PRO A 93 -9.69 -10.64 5.55
CA PRO A 93 -10.15 -11.69 6.46
C PRO A 93 -9.78 -13.07 5.87
N PRO A 94 -9.29 -14.02 6.68
CA PRO A 94 -9.01 -13.95 8.13
C PRO A 94 -7.55 -13.60 8.50
N PHE A 95 -6.68 -13.38 7.52
CA PHE A 95 -5.22 -13.43 7.73
C PHE A 95 -4.56 -12.08 8.02
N VAL A 96 -5.10 -10.97 7.50
CA VAL A 96 -4.41 -9.67 7.51
C VAL A 96 -5.26 -8.57 8.15
N GLY A 97 -4.76 -8.04 9.26
CA GLY A 97 -5.24 -6.82 9.90
C GLY A 97 -4.50 -5.58 9.40
N PHE A 98 -5.07 -4.39 9.64
CA PHE A 98 -4.38 -3.13 9.44
C PHE A 98 -4.59 -2.18 10.61
N LEU A 99 -3.54 -1.42 10.92
CA LEU A 99 -3.54 -0.27 11.82
C LEU A 99 -3.15 0.95 11.00
N LYS A 100 -3.89 2.03 11.16
CA LYS A 100 -3.61 3.31 10.56
C LYS A 100 -3.30 4.28 11.69
N LEU A 101 -2.11 4.89 11.64
CA LEU A 101 -1.73 5.90 12.61
C LEU A 101 -2.20 7.28 12.17
N GLN A 102 -2.09 8.26 13.06
CA GLN A 102 -2.25 9.67 12.73
C GLN A 102 -1.16 10.11 11.74
N ASP A 103 0.08 9.68 11.98
CA ASP A 103 1.21 9.93 11.10
C ASP A 103 1.34 8.90 9.97
N PHE A 104 1.83 9.37 8.82
CA PHE A 104 2.04 8.52 7.67
C PHE A 104 3.27 7.61 7.90
N ILE A 105 3.05 6.28 7.89
CA ILE A 105 4.15 5.31 7.92
C ILE A 105 4.37 4.70 6.55
N LEU A 106 5.56 4.91 5.99
CA LEU A 106 6.04 4.24 4.78
C LEU A 106 6.01 2.70 4.92
N PRO A 107 5.81 1.94 3.83
CA PRO A 107 5.56 2.43 2.48
C PRO A 107 4.07 2.72 2.20
N TRP A 108 3.14 2.09 2.93
CA TRP A 108 1.72 2.07 2.54
C TRP A 108 0.81 3.06 3.29
N GLY A 109 1.35 3.85 4.22
CA GLY A 109 0.56 4.70 5.13
C GLY A 109 -0.25 3.94 6.17
N ARG A 110 -0.12 2.60 6.21
CA ARG A 110 -0.77 1.71 7.18
C ARG A 110 0.22 0.62 7.61
N VAL A 111 0.08 0.17 8.85
CA VAL A 111 0.76 -1.01 9.38
C VAL A 111 -0.16 -2.20 9.13
N TYR A 112 0.15 -3.01 8.13
CA TYR A 112 -0.51 -4.29 7.94
C TYR A 112 0.14 -5.33 8.85
N PHE A 113 -0.64 -6.23 9.43
CA PHE A 113 -0.12 -7.26 10.32
C PHE A 113 -0.86 -8.57 10.15
N VAL A 114 -0.19 -9.67 10.46
CA VAL A 114 -0.78 -11.01 10.39
C VAL A 114 -1.61 -11.24 11.64
N LEU A 115 -2.84 -11.71 11.45
CA LEU A 115 -3.71 -12.15 12.54
C LEU A 115 -3.31 -13.56 12.94
N ASP A 116 -3.10 -13.79 14.24
CA ASP A 116 -2.76 -15.13 14.72
C ASP A 116 -3.94 -16.07 14.48
N GLY A 117 -3.65 -17.16 13.76
CA GLY A 117 -4.62 -18.17 13.40
C GLY A 117 -5.10 -19.01 14.58
N SER A 118 -4.44 -18.95 15.73
CA SER A 118 -4.95 -19.60 16.94
C SER A 118 -6.37 -19.13 17.36
N LEU A 119 -6.88 -18.04 16.78
CA LEU A 119 -8.26 -17.55 16.93
C LEU A 119 -9.28 -18.25 15.99
N PHE A 120 -8.88 -19.26 15.22
CA PHE A 120 -9.72 -19.97 14.23
C PHE A 120 -10.83 -20.86 14.81
N GLU A 121 -11.03 -20.92 16.13
CA GLU A 121 -12.05 -21.80 16.73
C GLU A 121 -13.51 -21.39 16.47
N ASN A 122 -13.79 -20.30 15.74
CA ASN A 122 -15.16 -20.03 15.31
C ASN A 122 -15.28 -19.26 13.98
N PRO A 123 -15.47 -19.95 12.83
CA PRO A 123 -15.61 -19.32 11.52
C PRO A 123 -16.94 -18.55 11.32
N PHE A 124 -17.89 -18.63 12.25
CA PHE A 124 -19.20 -17.95 12.17
C PHE A 124 -19.36 -16.77 13.13
N ARG A 125 -18.31 -16.39 13.87
CA ARG A 125 -18.39 -15.26 14.82
C ARG A 125 -17.94 -13.96 14.16
N ASP A 126 -18.92 -13.25 13.64
CA ASP A 126 -18.85 -12.04 12.80
C ASP A 126 -18.33 -10.76 13.51
N SER A 127 -17.29 -10.85 14.36
CA SER A 127 -16.87 -9.69 15.17
C SER A 127 -15.35 -9.57 15.37
N GLY A 128 -14.56 -9.71 14.31
CA GLY A 128 -13.13 -9.38 14.30
C GLY A 128 -12.26 -10.27 15.19
N SER A 129 -10.95 -10.27 14.94
CA SER A 129 -10.00 -10.96 15.81
C SER A 129 -10.03 -10.35 17.22
N GLY A 130 -9.84 -11.16 18.26
CA GLY A 130 -9.82 -10.69 19.66
C GLY A 130 -8.85 -9.54 19.88
N LEU A 131 -7.74 -9.52 19.14
CA LEU A 131 -6.78 -8.41 19.12
C LEU A 131 -7.38 -7.12 18.57
N VAL A 132 -8.03 -7.14 17.40
CA VAL A 132 -8.67 -5.95 16.81
C VAL A 132 -9.76 -5.43 17.74
N ARG A 133 -10.57 -6.31 18.34
CA ARG A 133 -11.60 -5.93 19.31
C ARG A 133 -11.00 -5.33 20.57
N HIS A 134 -9.91 -5.89 21.09
CA HIS A 134 -9.21 -5.32 22.24
C HIS A 134 -8.69 -3.92 21.93
N ILE A 135 -7.99 -3.74 20.80
CA ILE A 135 -7.48 -2.44 20.34
C ILE A 135 -8.62 -1.42 20.21
N LEU A 136 -9.73 -1.79 19.55
CA LEU A 136 -10.90 -0.92 19.41
C LEU A 136 -11.51 -0.55 20.77
N SER A 137 -11.63 -1.49 21.70
CA SER A 137 -12.17 -1.21 23.03
C SER A 137 -11.27 -0.28 23.86
N THR A 138 -9.96 -0.39 23.70
CA THR A 138 -8.99 0.48 24.39
C THR A 138 -9.01 1.88 23.80
N MET A 139 -9.12 2.01 22.47
CA MET A 139 -9.29 3.30 21.79
C MET A 139 -10.54 4.03 22.27
N GLN A 140 -11.68 3.35 22.34
CA GLN A 140 -12.93 3.96 22.80
C GLN A 140 -12.85 4.47 24.26
N ARG A 141 -12.10 3.77 25.12
CA ARG A 141 -11.86 4.25 26.50
C ARG A 141 -10.95 5.48 26.54
N ALA A 142 -9.91 5.51 25.71
CA ALA A 142 -9.00 6.66 25.63
C ALA A 142 -9.72 7.90 25.08
N GLU A 143 -10.54 7.74 24.04
CA GLU A 143 -11.31 8.83 23.43
C GLU A 143 -12.30 9.47 24.41
N ASN A 144 -12.91 8.68 25.29
CA ASN A 144 -13.80 9.19 26.34
C ASN A 144 -13.06 9.92 27.48
N SER A 145 -11.73 9.86 27.53
CA SER A 145 -10.93 10.36 28.65
C SER A 145 -10.24 11.71 28.38
N GLU A 146 -10.12 12.15 27.12
CA GLU A 146 -9.42 13.40 26.79
C GLU A 146 -10.26 14.41 25.98
N PRO A 147 -10.24 15.71 26.34
CA PRO A 147 -10.89 16.75 25.56
C PRO A 147 -10.14 16.99 24.24
N ILE A 148 -10.79 16.66 23.12
CA ILE A 148 -10.28 16.76 21.75
C ILE A 148 -9.85 18.21 21.45
N THR A 149 -8.55 18.48 21.52
CA THR A 149 -7.97 19.74 21.04
C THR A 149 -7.79 19.64 19.52
N LYS A 150 -8.54 20.46 18.79
CA LYS A 150 -8.64 20.45 17.32
C LYS A 150 -7.33 20.86 16.65
N THR A 151 -6.47 19.90 16.32
CA THR A 151 -5.28 20.07 15.46
C THR A 151 -5.67 20.06 13.97
N GLY A 152 -6.59 20.94 13.56
CA GLY A 152 -7.21 20.90 12.22
C GLY A 152 -6.44 21.60 11.09
N HIS A 153 -5.41 22.41 11.36
CA HIS A 153 -4.91 23.37 10.35
C HIS A 153 -3.54 23.03 9.70
N LYS A 154 -2.71 22.17 10.31
CA LYS A 154 -1.40 21.83 9.72
C LYS A 154 -1.47 20.74 8.64
N ALA A 155 -2.49 19.89 8.68
CA ALA A 155 -2.62 18.74 7.77
C ALA A 155 -2.75 19.16 6.29
N THR A 156 -3.43 20.27 5.99
CA THR A 156 -3.76 20.67 4.62
C THR A 156 -2.54 21.04 3.78
N ARG A 157 -1.53 21.69 4.37
CA ARG A 157 -0.32 22.11 3.64
C ARG A 157 0.57 20.93 3.26
N HIS A 158 0.72 19.94 4.15
CA HIS A 158 1.51 18.74 3.88
C HIS A 158 0.91 17.90 2.75
N LEU A 159 -0.42 17.89 2.61
CA LEU A 159 -1.11 17.15 1.56
C LEU A 159 -0.91 17.76 0.17
N ILE A 160 -0.92 19.09 0.07
CA ILE A 160 -0.64 19.78 -1.20
C ILE A 160 0.80 19.49 -1.64
N VAL A 161 1.76 19.59 -0.72
CA VAL A 161 3.17 19.28 -1.00
C VAL A 161 3.34 17.81 -1.40
N ALA A 162 2.68 16.88 -0.70
CA ALA A 162 2.71 15.46 -1.05
C ALA A 162 2.10 15.20 -2.45
N GLY A 163 1.01 15.88 -2.80
CA GLY A 163 0.40 15.78 -4.13
C GLY A 163 1.32 16.30 -5.24
N LEU A 164 1.98 17.45 -5.03
CA LEU A 164 2.94 18.00 -5.99
C LEU A 164 4.15 17.08 -6.17
N LEU A 165 4.72 16.57 -5.06
CA LEU A 165 5.84 15.62 -5.12
C LEU A 165 5.44 14.33 -5.86
N ALA A 166 4.24 13.82 -5.60
CA ALA A 166 3.72 12.65 -6.30
C ALA A 166 3.54 12.91 -7.81
N GLY A 167 2.95 14.05 -8.19
CA GLY A 167 2.81 14.44 -9.59
C GLY A 167 4.15 14.59 -10.31
N SER A 168 5.12 15.26 -9.69
CA SER A 168 6.48 15.40 -10.24
C SER A 168 7.19 14.06 -10.38
N LEU A 169 7.03 13.15 -9.41
CA LEU A 169 7.59 11.80 -9.48
C LEU A 169 6.95 10.99 -10.62
N GLY A 170 5.63 11.08 -10.80
CA GLY A 170 4.92 10.46 -11.92
C GLY A 170 5.44 10.98 -13.27
N PHE A 171 5.61 12.30 -13.39
CA PHE A 171 6.21 12.91 -14.59
C PHE A 171 7.61 12.38 -14.87
N LEU A 172 8.50 12.34 -13.86
CA LEU A 172 9.86 11.84 -14.01
C LEU A 172 9.89 10.36 -14.41
N VAL A 173 9.06 9.52 -13.78
CA VAL A 173 8.95 8.09 -14.12
C VAL A 173 8.51 7.90 -15.57
N SER A 174 7.46 8.62 -16.00
CA SER A 174 6.95 8.53 -17.37
C SER A 174 7.96 9.07 -18.40
N LEU A 175 8.62 10.19 -18.09
CA LEU A 175 9.67 10.76 -18.93
C LEU A 175 10.86 9.81 -19.06
N MET A 176 11.36 9.27 -17.95
CA MET A 176 12.46 8.30 -17.95
C MET A 176 12.07 7.04 -18.71
N THR A 177 10.85 6.54 -18.54
CA THR A 177 10.38 5.35 -19.29
C THR A 177 10.36 5.62 -20.79
N THR A 178 9.90 6.81 -21.20
CA THR A 178 9.84 7.21 -22.61
C THR A 178 11.24 7.37 -23.21
N LEU A 179 12.18 7.97 -22.47
CA LEU A 179 13.56 8.21 -22.92
C LEU A 179 14.42 6.94 -22.93
N LEU A 180 14.31 6.10 -21.90
CA LEU A 180 15.10 4.88 -21.79
C LEU A 180 14.56 3.74 -22.64
N PHE A 181 13.26 3.75 -22.97
CA PHE A 181 12.59 2.67 -23.69
C PHE A 181 11.73 3.17 -24.85
N PRO A 182 12.32 3.84 -25.87
CA PRO A 182 11.56 4.34 -27.01
C PRO A 182 10.78 3.23 -27.75
N GLY A 183 11.29 1.99 -27.71
CA GLY A 183 10.62 0.82 -28.31
C GLY A 183 9.33 0.38 -27.61
N LEU A 184 9.10 0.74 -26.34
CA LEU A 184 7.82 0.44 -25.65
C LEU A 184 6.66 1.30 -26.16
N ALA A 185 6.96 2.49 -26.67
CA ALA A 185 5.97 3.35 -27.30
C ALA A 185 5.55 2.83 -28.69
N GLN A 186 6.45 2.12 -29.37
CA GLN A 186 6.23 1.59 -30.71
C GLN A 186 5.66 0.16 -30.72
N PHE A 187 5.44 -0.45 -29.56
CA PHE A 187 4.87 -1.79 -29.47
C PHE A 187 3.42 -1.76 -29.96
N HIS A 188 3.22 -2.05 -31.25
CA HIS A 188 1.90 -2.22 -31.85
C HIS A 188 1.62 -3.70 -31.85
N ALA A 189 0.58 -4.14 -31.13
CA ALA A 189 0.11 -5.51 -31.18
C ALA A 189 -0.61 -5.75 -32.52
N LYS A 190 0.14 -5.76 -33.63
CA LYS A 190 -0.37 -6.01 -34.99
C LYS A 190 -0.14 -7.44 -35.47
N GLU A 191 0.66 -8.24 -34.76
CA GLU A 191 0.87 -9.63 -35.15
C GLU A 191 -0.36 -10.49 -34.81
N PRO A 192 -0.76 -11.43 -35.70
CA PRO A 192 -1.92 -12.29 -35.50
C PRO A 192 -1.81 -13.23 -34.29
N ASP A 193 -0.63 -13.35 -33.69
CA ASP A 193 -0.34 -14.28 -32.59
C ASP A 193 -0.65 -13.71 -31.20
N PHE A 194 -1.01 -12.43 -31.07
CA PHE A 194 -1.30 -11.85 -29.76
C PHE A 194 -2.70 -12.25 -29.24
N PRO A 195 -2.84 -12.55 -27.94
CA PRO A 195 -4.14 -12.75 -27.31
C PRO A 195 -5.05 -11.52 -27.51
N ARG A 196 -6.34 -11.72 -27.80
CA ARG A 196 -7.31 -10.63 -28.06
C ARG A 196 -7.34 -9.55 -26.98
N TRP A 197 -7.17 -9.93 -25.71
CA TRP A 197 -7.16 -8.97 -24.60
C TRP A 197 -5.96 -8.00 -24.67
N VAL A 198 -4.82 -8.43 -25.19
CA VAL A 198 -3.63 -7.57 -25.38
C VAL A 198 -3.91 -6.54 -26.47
N VAL A 199 -4.53 -6.96 -27.58
CA VAL A 199 -4.90 -6.07 -28.69
C VAL A 199 -5.93 -5.03 -28.22
N ILE A 200 -6.94 -5.43 -27.46
CA ILE A 200 -7.92 -4.51 -26.87
C ILE A 200 -7.25 -3.52 -25.92
N TYR A 201 -6.34 -4.01 -25.07
CA TYR A 201 -5.58 -3.14 -24.17
C TYR A 201 -4.72 -2.13 -24.94
N ASP A 202 -4.05 -2.55 -26.02
CA ASP A 202 -3.23 -1.68 -26.86
C ASP A 202 -4.06 -0.61 -27.57
N GLN A 203 -5.23 -0.97 -28.09
CA GLN A 203 -6.18 -0.02 -28.68
C GLN A 203 -6.68 1.00 -27.65
N LEU A 204 -7.11 0.53 -26.47
CA LEU A 204 -7.56 1.41 -25.39
C LEU A 204 -6.44 2.35 -24.93
N ARG A 205 -5.21 1.83 -24.76
CA ARG A 205 -4.03 2.63 -24.45
C ARG A 205 -3.81 3.69 -25.53
N THR A 206 -3.83 3.31 -26.80
CA THR A 206 -3.62 4.26 -27.91
C THR A 206 -4.68 5.37 -27.91
N ILE A 207 -5.95 5.04 -27.63
CA ILE A 207 -7.03 6.03 -27.53
C ILE A 207 -6.81 6.93 -26.32
N VAL A 208 -6.57 6.37 -25.13
CA VAL A 208 -6.44 7.11 -23.86
C VAL A 208 -5.21 8.02 -23.85
N PHE A 209 -4.09 7.56 -24.38
CA PHE A 209 -2.84 8.32 -24.43
C PHE A 209 -2.70 9.18 -25.70
N GLY A 210 -3.60 9.01 -26.68
CA GLY A 210 -3.66 9.82 -27.89
C GLY A 210 -4.30 11.19 -27.67
N TRP A 211 -3.96 12.13 -28.55
CA TRP A 211 -4.61 13.43 -28.62
C TRP A 211 -6.03 13.29 -29.21
N PRO A 212 -7.08 13.97 -28.68
CA PRO A 212 -7.10 14.89 -27.54
C PRO A 212 -7.47 14.26 -26.19
N TRP A 213 -7.67 12.94 -26.16
CA TRP A 213 -8.21 12.23 -25.00
C TRP A 213 -7.28 12.26 -23.79
N ASN A 214 -5.96 12.25 -24.00
CA ASN A 214 -4.97 12.33 -22.92
C ASN A 214 -5.12 13.60 -22.06
N LEU A 215 -5.47 14.73 -22.65
CA LEU A 215 -5.70 15.99 -21.94
C LEU A 215 -7.01 15.96 -21.15
N LEU A 216 -8.06 15.35 -21.70
CA LEU A 216 -9.32 15.15 -20.98
C LEU A 216 -9.09 14.24 -19.74
N VAL A 217 -8.38 13.13 -19.93
CA VAL A 217 -8.05 12.19 -18.84
C VAL A 217 -7.16 12.86 -17.79
N PHE A 218 -6.18 13.65 -18.21
CA PHE A 218 -5.35 14.46 -17.30
C PHE A 218 -6.19 15.44 -16.47
N ALA A 219 -7.08 16.21 -17.11
CA ALA A 219 -7.96 17.15 -16.43
C ALA A 219 -8.89 16.45 -15.43
N LEU A 220 -9.42 15.27 -15.78
CA LEU A 220 -10.20 14.44 -14.86
C LEU A 220 -9.40 14.00 -13.64
N PHE A 221 -8.14 13.58 -13.81
CA PHE A 221 -7.29 13.18 -12.69
C PHE A 221 -6.89 14.36 -11.79
N VAL A 222 -6.64 15.54 -12.36
CA VAL A 222 -6.39 16.75 -11.57
C VAL A 222 -7.64 17.13 -10.76
N LEU A 223 -8.83 17.08 -11.38
CA LEU A 223 -10.10 17.33 -10.69
C LEU A 223 -10.37 16.29 -9.61
N ALA A 224 -10.11 15.00 -9.89
CA ALA A 224 -10.23 13.92 -8.92
C ALA A 224 -9.26 14.11 -7.75
N ALA A 225 -8.01 14.51 -8.01
CA ALA A 225 -7.05 14.85 -6.97
C ALA A 225 -7.57 15.99 -6.08
N ALA A 226 -8.09 17.06 -6.69
CA ALA A 226 -8.63 18.22 -5.99
C ALA A 226 -9.88 17.91 -5.15
N ARG A 227 -10.76 17.01 -5.63
CA ARG A 227 -11.98 16.61 -4.91
C ARG A 227 -11.77 15.48 -3.91
N SER A 228 -10.76 14.64 -4.11
CA SER A 228 -10.54 13.46 -3.28
C SER A 228 -10.15 13.83 -1.86
N ARG A 229 -10.50 12.95 -0.92
CA ARG A 229 -10.04 13.09 0.46
C ARG A 229 -8.49 13.03 0.50
N PRO A 230 -7.86 13.71 1.49
CA PRO A 230 -6.42 13.74 1.73
C PRO A 230 -5.63 12.45 1.44
N GLN A 231 -6.20 11.30 1.80
CA GLN A 231 -5.52 10.01 1.77
C GLN A 231 -5.41 9.40 0.36
N GLY A 232 -6.15 9.91 -0.63
CA GLY A 232 -6.15 9.40 -2.01
C GLY A 232 -5.64 10.40 -3.06
N ALA A 233 -5.55 11.69 -2.72
CA ALA A 233 -5.20 12.75 -3.68
C ALA A 233 -3.85 12.55 -4.36
N TRP A 234 -2.86 12.02 -3.64
CA TRP A 234 -1.52 11.77 -4.17
C TRP A 234 -1.50 10.72 -5.29
N VAL A 235 -2.39 9.73 -5.25
CA VAL A 235 -2.47 8.69 -6.31
C VAL A 235 -2.94 9.33 -7.60
N PHE A 236 -4.00 10.15 -7.54
CA PHE A 236 -4.52 10.85 -8.71
C PHE A 236 -3.52 11.87 -9.24
N ALA A 237 -2.80 12.58 -8.37
CA ALA A 237 -1.74 13.49 -8.77
C ALA A 237 -0.57 12.77 -9.46
N PHE A 238 -0.16 11.61 -8.94
CA PHE A 238 0.87 10.76 -9.54
C PHE A 238 0.46 10.28 -10.95
N VAL A 239 -0.77 9.78 -11.09
CA VAL A 239 -1.30 9.34 -12.40
C VAL A 239 -1.43 10.50 -13.38
N ALA A 240 -1.87 11.68 -12.93
CA ALA A 240 -1.86 12.89 -13.76
C ALA A 240 -0.42 13.23 -14.23
N GLY A 241 0.56 13.13 -13.33
CA GLY A 241 1.97 13.29 -13.65
C GLY A 241 2.47 12.32 -14.72
N LEU A 242 2.07 11.03 -14.64
CA LEU A 242 2.44 10.01 -15.63
C LEU A 242 1.93 10.34 -17.05
N LEU A 243 0.78 11.02 -17.19
CA LEU A 243 0.20 11.37 -18.48
C LEU A 243 0.85 12.60 -19.12
N LEU A 244 1.46 13.46 -18.31
CA LEU A 244 1.93 14.78 -18.73
C LEU A 244 3.00 14.73 -19.86
N PRO A 245 3.98 13.80 -19.87
CA PRO A 245 4.90 13.67 -21.00
C PRO A 245 4.20 13.32 -22.32
N SER A 246 3.14 12.50 -22.29
CA SER A 246 2.41 12.13 -23.51
C SER A 246 1.68 13.31 -24.13
N ILE A 247 1.23 14.26 -23.32
CA ILE A 247 0.60 15.51 -23.78
C ILE A 247 1.65 16.46 -24.38
N VAL A 248 2.79 16.62 -23.70
CA VAL A 248 3.86 17.52 -24.14
C VAL A 248 4.54 17.01 -25.42
N LEU A 249 4.77 15.70 -25.52
CA LEU A 249 5.48 15.08 -26.65
C LEU A 249 4.54 14.72 -27.81
N GLY A 250 3.30 14.32 -27.54
CA GLY A 250 2.33 13.91 -28.56
C GLY A 250 1.79 15.06 -29.42
N TRP A 251 2.24 16.29 -29.17
CA TRP A 251 1.92 17.46 -30.00
C TRP A 251 2.90 17.65 -31.17
N ARG A 252 3.96 16.83 -31.25
CA ARG A 252 4.88 16.76 -32.39
C ARG A 252 4.45 15.68 -33.37
#